data_AF-A0A7W5V4D3-F1
#
_entry.id   AF-A0A7W5V4D3-F1
#
_cell.length_a   1.000
_cell.length_b   1.000
_cell.length_c   1.000
_cell.angle_alpha   90.00
_cell.angle_beta   90.00
_cell.angle_gamma   90.00
#
_symmetry.space_group_name_H-M   'P 1'
#
loop_
_entity.id
_entity.type
_entity.pdbx_description
1 polymer ?
#
loop_
_entity_poly.entity_id
_entity_poly.type
_entity_poly.pdbx_seq_one_letter_code
_entity_poly.pdbx_strand_id
1 'polypeptide(L)'
;MRKASLAAVLTVSLAGCTVVPSIVAQRAAAPASPSPAPSASPSSPSSPSPASSTPAPSPTPSPARLTVQQARQAAAGWLAEHNKTVKDRDWWDDDDKRDTLFADGMRHEIVLDKGHVEDGQKNRARKPIRLTGRQTYYVPSEQPEGVEWFLLHATYQGQDRAHILAFSRLKGESFKLAAKTPLHYGQRIPAPKLDADGYVTAAPIGTGTTIAQEYKTFWNYSTNEKAGRSGYRLAKDNYSRRAFARVSKGMYMGYDSFTRPYGFHTRDGGSFYVFSLLNDPQSITQVLTLGAYVRGGSKSIQEIAGDWYA
;
A
#
# COMPACT_ATOMS: atom_id res chain seq x y z
N MET A 1 46.44 15.00 -21.63
CA MET A 1 47.08 13.72 -21.25
C MET A 1 46.96 13.54 -19.74
N ARG A 2 46.05 12.67 -19.29
CA ARG A 2 46.27 11.46 -18.46
C ARG A 2 46.92 11.64 -17.05
N LYS A 3 46.08 11.33 -16.03
CA LYS A 3 46.33 10.58 -14.76
C LYS A 3 47.15 11.34 -13.68
N ALA A 4 46.87 11.25 -12.36
CA ALA A 4 46.31 10.16 -11.57
C ALA A 4 45.60 10.66 -10.29
N SER A 5 44.68 9.82 -9.82
CA SER A 5 43.93 9.92 -8.56
C SER A 5 44.81 9.57 -7.35
N LEU A 6 44.61 10.25 -6.22
CA LEU A 6 45.07 9.78 -4.91
C LEU A 6 43.85 9.47 -4.04
N ALA A 7 43.73 8.19 -3.68
CA ALA A 7 42.75 7.70 -2.73
C ALA A 7 43.21 8.04 -1.31
N ALA A 8 42.32 8.60 -0.50
CA ALA A 8 42.45 8.62 0.95
C ALA A 8 41.29 7.80 1.53
N VAL A 9 41.64 6.61 2.00
CA VAL A 9 40.77 5.71 2.76
C VAL A 9 40.65 6.29 4.16
N LEU A 10 39.44 6.69 4.57
CA LEU A 10 39.12 6.89 5.97
C LEU A 10 38.10 5.82 6.39
N THR A 11 38.61 4.78 7.02
CA THR A 11 37.87 3.80 7.80
C THR A 11 37.36 4.46 9.09
N VAL A 12 36.06 4.62 9.21
CA VAL A 12 35.39 4.74 10.52
C VAL A 12 34.43 3.56 10.65
N SER A 13 34.87 2.60 11.46
CA SER A 13 34.06 1.50 11.98
C SER A 13 33.19 2.00 13.14
N LEU A 14 32.10 1.27 13.39
CA LEU A 14 31.15 1.32 14.51
C LEU A 14 29.91 2.21 14.31
N ALA A 15 28.78 1.59 14.02
CA ALA A 15 27.80 1.18 15.05
C ALA A 15 26.49 0.76 14.35
N GLY A 16 25.81 -0.24 14.92
CA GLY A 16 24.71 -0.98 14.29
C GLY A 16 23.60 -0.12 13.68
N CYS A 17 23.46 -0.21 12.36
CA CYS A 17 22.22 0.10 11.67
C CYS A 17 21.21 -0.99 12.06
N THR A 18 20.44 -0.74 13.11
CA THR A 18 19.12 -1.36 13.24
C THR A 18 18.34 -0.91 12.01
N VAL A 19 18.17 -1.83 11.06
CA VAL A 19 17.23 -1.64 9.95
C VAL A 19 15.86 -1.60 10.59
N VAL A 20 15.37 -0.40 10.88
CA VAL A 20 13.94 -0.19 11.06
C VAL A 20 13.33 -0.61 9.73
N PRO A 21 12.50 -1.68 9.66
CA PRO A 21 11.78 -1.98 8.45
C PRO A 21 10.87 -0.79 8.18
N SER A 22 11.28 0.07 7.24
CA SER A 22 10.52 1.23 6.87
C SER A 22 9.19 0.74 6.29
N ILE A 23 8.10 1.00 7.00
CA ILE A 23 6.70 0.71 6.61
C ILE A 23 6.35 1.42 5.28
N VAL A 24 7.22 2.36 4.91
CA VAL A 24 7.16 3.28 3.81
C VAL A 24 7.40 2.60 2.46
N ALA A 25 8.28 1.60 2.38
CA ALA A 25 8.59 0.90 1.13
C ALA A 25 9.29 -0.43 1.44
N GLN A 26 8.72 -1.54 0.96
CA GLN A 26 9.39 -2.83 1.01
C GLN A 26 10.31 -2.98 -0.20
N ARG A 27 11.62 -3.07 0.03
CA ARG A 27 12.60 -3.50 -0.99
C ARG A 27 12.57 -5.03 -1.04
N ALA A 28 12.57 -5.60 -2.25
CA ALA A 28 12.57 -7.06 -2.40
C ALA A 28 13.84 -7.66 -1.80
N ALA A 29 13.70 -8.65 -0.93
CA ALA A 29 14.82 -9.52 -0.58
C ALA A 29 15.16 -10.41 -1.79
N ALA A 30 16.45 -10.68 -1.99
CA ALA A 30 16.91 -11.65 -2.99
C ALA A 30 16.31 -13.04 -2.69
N PRO A 31 16.02 -13.86 -3.72
CA PRO A 31 15.48 -15.20 -3.51
C PRO A 31 16.45 -16.02 -2.67
N ALA A 32 16.01 -16.42 -1.47
CA ALA A 32 16.74 -17.36 -0.64
C ALA A 32 16.61 -18.76 -1.27
N SER A 33 17.76 -19.37 -1.55
CA SER A 33 17.89 -20.75 -2.00
C SER A 33 17.41 -21.71 -0.91
N PRO A 34 16.55 -22.71 -1.20
CA PRO A 34 16.10 -23.66 -0.20
C PRO A 34 17.17 -24.72 0.08
N SER A 35 17.46 -24.96 1.37
CA SER A 35 18.27 -26.09 1.83
C SER A 35 17.65 -26.67 3.12
N PRO A 36 17.87 -27.96 3.43
CA PRO A 36 16.77 -28.90 3.65
C PRO A 36 16.44 -29.11 5.13
N ALA A 37 15.22 -29.62 5.36
CA ALA A 37 14.75 -30.09 6.64
C ALA A 37 15.51 -31.36 7.10
N PRO A 38 15.76 -31.53 8.41
CA PRO A 38 16.07 -32.84 8.97
C PRO A 38 14.80 -33.54 9.48
N SER A 39 14.68 -34.80 9.06
CA SER A 39 13.75 -35.83 9.54
C SER A 39 13.89 -36.09 11.04
N ALA A 40 12.77 -36.39 11.72
CA ALA A 40 12.76 -37.18 12.94
C ALA A 40 11.56 -38.15 12.94
N SER A 41 11.89 -39.42 13.22
CA SER A 41 11.03 -40.61 13.26
C SER A 41 10.08 -40.65 14.47
N PRO A 42 9.07 -41.55 14.48
CA PRO A 42 7.96 -41.52 15.43
C PRO A 42 8.26 -42.30 16.72
N SER A 43 7.63 -41.90 17.82
CA SER A 43 7.52 -42.72 19.04
C SER A 43 6.15 -42.48 19.69
N SER A 44 5.40 -43.57 19.87
CA SER A 44 4.15 -43.68 20.64
C SER A 44 4.44 -44.49 21.93
N PRO A 45 3.44 -44.78 22.79
CA PRO A 45 2.59 -43.90 23.59
C PRO A 45 2.79 -44.17 25.11
N SER A 46 2.28 -43.32 26.00
CA SER A 46 2.13 -43.67 27.41
C SER A 46 0.87 -43.05 28.03
N SER A 47 0.19 -43.89 28.81
CA SER A 47 -1.16 -43.82 29.39
C SER A 47 -1.44 -42.65 30.38
N PRO A 48 -2.73 -42.39 30.72
CA PRO A 48 -3.16 -41.21 31.46
C PRO A 48 -3.24 -41.41 32.98
N SER A 49 -3.09 -40.32 33.74
CA SER A 49 -3.48 -40.22 35.17
C SER A 49 -3.75 -38.77 35.58
N PRO A 50 -4.48 -38.53 36.69
CA PRO A 50 -5.69 -37.70 36.67
C PRO A 50 -5.52 -36.24 37.12
N ALA A 51 -6.59 -35.50 36.85
CA ALA A 51 -6.85 -34.08 37.04
C ALA A 51 -6.35 -33.44 38.34
N SER A 52 -5.65 -32.31 38.19
CA SER A 52 -5.63 -31.24 39.18
C SER A 52 -6.38 -30.03 38.60
N SER A 53 -7.42 -29.60 39.31
CA SER A 53 -8.27 -28.46 39.00
C SER A 53 -7.50 -27.16 39.15
N THR A 54 -6.96 -26.64 38.04
CA THR A 54 -6.40 -25.28 37.98
C THR A 54 -7.56 -24.28 37.95
N PRO A 55 -7.54 -23.23 38.80
CA PRO A 55 -8.55 -22.18 38.74
C PRO A 55 -8.54 -21.51 37.36
N ALA A 56 -9.73 -21.27 36.82
CA ALA A 56 -9.92 -20.65 35.51
C ALA A 56 -9.14 -19.32 35.45
N PRO A 57 -8.32 -19.08 34.42
CA PRO A 57 -7.64 -17.81 34.28
C PRO A 57 -8.68 -16.70 34.18
N SER A 58 -8.55 -15.70 35.05
CA SER A 58 -9.25 -14.42 34.93
C SER A 58 -9.12 -13.92 33.50
N PRO A 59 -10.19 -13.42 32.83
CA PRO A 59 -10.08 -12.94 31.47
C PRO A 59 -9.10 -11.77 31.45
N THR A 60 -7.90 -12.01 30.93
CA THR A 60 -6.96 -10.96 30.58
C THR A 60 -7.70 -9.99 29.66
N PRO A 61 -7.76 -8.68 29.95
CA PRO A 61 -8.41 -7.73 29.07
C PRO A 61 -7.75 -7.86 27.70
N SER A 62 -8.52 -8.29 26.70
CA SER A 62 -8.05 -8.33 25.32
C SER A 62 -7.55 -6.94 24.96
N PRO A 63 -6.37 -6.82 24.30
CA PRO A 63 -5.85 -5.53 23.90
C PRO A 63 -6.94 -4.78 23.10
N ALA A 64 -7.13 -3.50 23.41
CA ALA A 64 -8.14 -2.68 22.77
C ALA A 64 -7.91 -2.66 21.25
N ARG A 65 -8.75 -3.39 20.50
CA ARG A 65 -8.72 -3.47 19.04
C ARG A 65 -9.18 -2.14 18.42
N LEU A 66 -8.59 -1.75 17.29
CA LEU A 66 -9.08 -0.64 16.49
C LEU A 66 -10.56 -0.84 16.16
N THR A 67 -11.40 0.14 16.50
CA THR A 67 -12.85 0.11 16.24
C THR A 67 -13.22 0.87 14.96
N VAL A 68 -14.39 0.56 14.39
CA VAL A 68 -14.95 1.33 13.26
C VAL A 68 -15.14 2.81 13.60
N GLN A 69 -15.48 3.14 14.85
CA GLN A 69 -15.61 4.53 15.29
C GLN A 69 -14.26 5.26 15.29
N GLN A 70 -13.21 4.61 15.79
CA GLN A 70 -11.85 5.17 15.73
C GLN A 70 -11.37 5.33 14.29
N ALA A 71 -11.65 4.36 13.41
CA ALA A 71 -11.33 4.48 11.98
C ALA A 71 -12.06 5.67 11.31
N ARG A 72 -13.32 5.92 11.67
CA ARG A 72 -14.08 7.10 11.21
C ARG A 72 -13.46 8.40 11.67
N GLN A 73 -13.13 8.51 12.96
CA GLN A 73 -12.49 9.69 13.53
C GLN A 73 -11.12 9.94 12.89
N ALA A 74 -10.33 8.88 12.70
CA ALA A 74 -9.02 8.95 12.05
C ALA A 74 -9.12 9.46 10.61
N ALA A 75 -10.03 8.90 9.80
CA ALA A 75 -10.22 9.34 8.43
C ALA A 75 -10.71 10.79 8.36
N ALA A 76 -11.64 11.18 9.24
CA ALA A 76 -12.15 12.55 9.30
C ALA A 76 -11.05 13.56 9.69
N GLY A 77 -10.24 13.23 10.69
CA GLY A 77 -9.10 14.04 11.13
C GLY A 77 -8.06 14.20 10.02
N TRP A 78 -7.68 13.11 9.36
CA TRP A 78 -6.76 13.16 8.23
C TRP A 78 -7.31 14.00 7.07
N LEU A 79 -8.59 13.85 6.71
CA LEU A 79 -9.21 14.64 5.64
C LEU A 79 -9.28 16.13 5.97
N ALA A 80 -9.53 16.49 7.24
CA ALA A 80 -9.53 17.87 7.68
C ALA A 80 -8.14 18.50 7.52
N GLU A 81 -7.08 17.82 7.99
CA GLU A 81 -5.71 18.30 7.90
C GLU A 81 -5.22 18.34 6.45
N HIS A 82 -5.47 17.28 5.67
CA HIS A 82 -5.21 17.24 4.23
C HIS A 82 -5.86 18.45 3.53
N ASN A 83 -7.14 18.69 3.76
CA ASN A 83 -7.89 19.77 3.11
C ASN A 83 -7.42 21.16 3.54
N LYS A 84 -6.89 21.31 4.74
CA LYS A 84 -6.25 22.55 5.20
C LYS A 84 -4.94 22.77 4.45
N THR A 85 -4.11 21.74 4.37
CA THR A 85 -2.82 21.76 3.67
C THR A 85 -2.98 22.06 2.18
N VAL A 86 -3.83 21.34 1.44
CA VAL A 86 -3.96 21.57 -0.01
C VAL A 86 -4.59 22.93 -0.34
N LYS A 87 -5.29 23.58 0.58
CA LYS A 87 -5.84 24.93 0.34
C LYS A 87 -4.80 26.03 0.49
N ASP A 88 -3.75 25.78 1.26
CA ASP A 88 -2.58 26.64 1.32
C ASP A 88 -1.96 26.69 -0.09
N ARG A 89 -1.68 27.88 -0.63
CA ARG A 89 -1.10 28.00 -1.97
C ARG A 89 0.39 27.75 -1.95
N ASP A 90 1.03 28.06 -0.83
CA ASP A 90 2.47 28.15 -0.70
C ASP A 90 3.07 26.93 0.01
N TRP A 91 2.25 25.94 0.39
CA TRP A 91 2.76 24.73 1.06
C TRP A 91 3.85 24.01 0.26
N TRP A 92 3.81 24.14 -1.06
CA TRP A 92 4.79 23.55 -1.96
C TRP A 92 6.17 24.21 -1.87
N ASP A 93 6.26 25.47 -1.43
CA ASP A 93 7.53 26.20 -1.40
C ASP A 93 8.40 25.86 -0.18
N ASP A 94 7.86 25.09 0.75
CA ASP A 94 8.53 24.63 1.96
C ASP A 94 8.98 23.17 1.79
N ASP A 95 10.28 22.99 1.57
CA ASP A 95 10.92 21.69 1.36
C ASP A 95 10.67 20.73 2.54
N ASP A 96 10.78 21.20 3.79
CA ASP A 96 10.55 20.41 5.00
C ASP A 96 9.10 19.97 5.11
N LYS A 97 8.16 20.85 4.72
CA LYS A 97 6.74 20.53 4.66
C LYS A 97 6.43 19.50 3.59
N ARG A 98 7.06 19.57 2.41
CA ARG A 98 6.93 18.53 1.37
C ARG A 98 7.41 17.18 1.89
N ASP A 99 8.57 17.12 2.52
CA ASP A 99 9.13 15.86 3.04
C ASP A 99 8.26 15.28 4.16
N THR A 100 7.76 16.13 5.07
CA THR A 100 6.84 15.72 6.13
C THR A 100 5.55 15.15 5.56
N LEU A 101 4.91 15.85 4.63
CA LEU A 101 3.69 15.37 3.98
C LEU A 101 3.94 14.05 3.22
N PHE A 102 5.10 13.91 2.62
CA PHE A 102 5.50 12.68 1.94
C PHE A 102 5.55 11.50 2.91
N ALA A 103 6.19 11.71 4.06
CA ALA A 103 6.29 10.73 5.14
C ALA A 103 4.93 10.45 5.82
N ASP A 104 4.00 11.40 5.79
CA ASP A 104 2.66 11.32 6.39
C ASP A 104 1.59 10.73 5.46
N GLY A 105 2.02 10.17 4.32
CA GLY A 105 1.14 9.44 3.43
C GLY A 105 0.45 10.30 2.37
N MET A 106 0.95 11.50 2.12
CA MET A 106 0.46 12.39 1.07
C MET A 106 1.23 12.24 -0.24
N ARG A 107 1.88 11.09 -0.46
CA ARG A 107 2.78 10.87 -1.61
C ARG A 107 2.10 11.12 -2.95
N HIS A 108 0.84 10.68 -3.08
CA HIS A 108 0.03 10.90 -4.28
C HIS A 108 -0.14 12.40 -4.57
N GLU A 109 -0.36 13.20 -3.53
CA GLU A 109 -0.60 14.64 -3.66
C GLU A 109 0.69 15.39 -3.99
N ILE A 110 1.81 14.99 -3.39
CA ILE A 110 3.12 15.58 -3.69
C ILE A 110 3.51 15.35 -5.13
N VAL A 111 3.28 14.15 -5.65
CA VAL A 111 3.58 13.85 -7.05
C VAL A 111 2.66 14.65 -7.98
N LEU A 112 1.35 14.71 -7.71
CA LEU A 112 0.42 15.52 -8.50
C LEU A 112 0.80 17.00 -8.51
N ASP A 113 1.18 17.55 -7.36
CA ASP A 113 1.52 18.96 -7.25
C ASP A 113 2.88 19.31 -7.84
N LYS A 114 3.85 18.38 -7.76
CA LYS A 114 5.10 18.50 -8.51
C LYS A 114 4.79 18.71 -9.99
N GLY A 115 3.96 17.84 -10.57
CA GLY A 115 3.54 17.94 -11.96
C GLY A 115 2.85 19.27 -12.27
N HIS A 116 1.91 19.72 -11.42
CA HIS A 116 1.27 21.04 -11.59
C HIS A 116 2.28 22.19 -11.57
N VAL A 117 3.29 22.14 -10.70
CA VAL A 117 4.32 23.20 -10.61
C VAL A 117 5.22 23.17 -11.83
N GLU A 118 5.67 21.99 -12.26
CA GLU A 118 6.48 21.80 -13.48
C GLU A 118 5.73 22.25 -14.75
N ASP A 119 4.41 22.06 -14.80
CA ASP A 119 3.52 22.53 -15.87
C ASP A 119 3.20 24.05 -15.80
N GLY A 120 3.79 24.80 -14.86
CA GLY A 120 3.52 26.23 -14.66
C GLY A 120 2.16 26.54 -14.04
N GLN A 121 1.47 25.54 -13.51
CA GLN A 121 0.15 25.63 -12.86
C GLN A 121 0.23 25.73 -11.33
N LYS A 122 1.38 26.16 -10.76
CA LYS A 122 1.58 26.32 -9.30
C LYS A 122 0.43 27.05 -8.58
N ASN A 123 -0.16 28.05 -9.24
CA ASN A 123 -1.23 28.88 -8.68
C ASN A 123 -2.65 28.29 -8.81
N ARG A 124 -2.79 27.10 -9.40
CA ARG A 124 -4.09 26.47 -9.59
C ARG A 124 -4.71 26.13 -8.25
N ALA A 125 -5.95 26.57 -8.05
CA ALA A 125 -6.71 26.23 -6.85
C ALA A 125 -6.88 24.71 -6.77
N ARG A 126 -6.29 24.11 -5.73
CA ARG A 126 -6.40 22.68 -5.43
C ARG A 126 -7.79 22.37 -4.92
N LYS A 127 -8.34 21.23 -5.36
CA LYS A 127 -9.69 20.81 -4.97
C LYS A 127 -9.59 19.96 -3.70
N PRO A 128 -10.21 20.38 -2.59
CA PRO A 128 -10.22 19.57 -1.37
C PRO A 128 -10.98 18.25 -1.60
N ILE A 129 -10.57 17.19 -0.92
CA ILE A 129 -11.31 15.93 -0.86
C ILE A 129 -12.55 16.15 0.01
N ARG A 130 -13.72 16.11 -0.63
CA ARG A 130 -15.02 16.17 0.05
C ARG A 130 -15.73 14.85 -0.14
N LEU A 131 -15.79 14.04 0.91
CA LEU A 131 -16.51 12.77 0.84
C LEU A 131 -18.00 13.02 0.61
N THR A 132 -18.57 12.27 -0.32
CA THR A 132 -20.00 12.26 -0.64
C THR A 132 -20.56 10.85 -0.46
N GLY A 133 -21.88 10.76 -0.26
CA GLY A 133 -22.58 9.50 -0.18
C GLY A 133 -22.18 8.61 1.00
N ARG A 134 -22.40 7.30 0.85
CA ARG A 134 -22.14 6.31 1.89
C ARG A 134 -20.65 5.99 1.99
N GLN A 135 -20.13 6.07 3.22
CA GLN A 135 -18.77 5.67 3.57
C GLN A 135 -18.80 4.26 4.16
N THR A 136 -17.95 3.38 3.64
CA THR A 136 -17.82 2.00 4.15
C THR A 136 -16.41 1.80 4.69
N TYR A 137 -16.31 1.41 5.95
CA TYR A 137 -15.04 1.17 6.64
C TYR A 137 -14.83 -0.33 6.79
N TYR A 138 -13.68 -0.80 6.33
CA TYR A 138 -13.23 -2.18 6.50
C TYR A 138 -12.12 -2.18 7.54
N VAL A 139 -12.49 -2.54 8.77
CA VAL A 139 -11.55 -2.62 9.90
C VAL A 139 -11.33 -4.10 10.20
N PRO A 140 -10.09 -4.59 10.18
CA PRO A 140 -9.82 -5.98 10.50
C PRO A 140 -9.91 -6.24 12.01
N SER A 141 -10.49 -7.37 12.40
CA SER A 141 -10.58 -7.76 13.82
C SER A 141 -9.25 -8.18 14.40
N GLU A 142 -8.41 -8.83 13.58
CA GLU A 142 -7.04 -9.20 13.92
C GLU A 142 -6.06 -8.36 13.12
N GLN A 143 -5.15 -7.70 13.82
CA GLN A 143 -4.11 -6.86 13.23
C GLN A 143 -2.73 -7.37 13.64
N PRO A 144 -1.71 -7.24 12.78
CA PRO A 144 -0.33 -7.49 13.17
C PRO A 144 0.06 -6.65 14.38
N GLU A 145 0.90 -7.21 15.26
CA GLU A 145 1.41 -6.45 16.39
C GLU A 145 2.16 -5.19 15.93
N GLY A 146 1.91 -4.07 16.62
CA GLY A 146 2.56 -2.79 16.37
C GLY A 146 2.03 -2.00 15.17
N VAL A 147 1.17 -2.57 14.31
CA VAL A 147 0.61 -1.89 13.13
C VAL A 147 -0.91 -1.99 13.14
N GLU A 148 -1.57 -0.84 12.99
CA GLU A 148 -3.02 -0.79 12.78
C GLU A 148 -3.35 -0.18 11.43
N TRP A 149 -4.35 -0.74 10.75
CA TRP A 149 -4.82 -0.26 9.47
C TRP A 149 -6.33 -0.43 9.29
N PHE A 150 -6.90 0.33 8.36
CA PHE A 150 -8.26 0.15 7.88
C PHE A 150 -8.37 0.61 6.42
N LEU A 151 -9.40 0.15 5.72
CA LEU A 151 -9.76 0.67 4.41
C LEU A 151 -11.04 1.51 4.48
N LEU A 152 -11.09 2.59 3.73
CA LEU A 152 -12.27 3.42 3.52
C LEU A 152 -12.67 3.37 2.05
N HIS A 153 -13.89 2.93 1.77
CA HIS A 153 -14.54 3.07 0.48
C HIS A 153 -15.52 4.25 0.52
N ALA A 154 -15.32 5.25 -0.32
CA ALA A 154 -16.12 6.46 -0.35
C ALA A 154 -16.17 7.08 -1.76
N THR A 155 -17.15 7.95 -2.01
CA THR A 155 -17.17 8.81 -3.22
C THR A 155 -16.71 10.22 -2.87
N TYR A 156 -16.22 10.99 -3.85
CA TYR A 156 -15.82 12.37 -3.64
C TYR A 156 -16.67 13.32 -4.49
N GLN A 157 -16.88 14.55 -3.98
CA GLN A 157 -17.48 15.61 -4.77
C GLN A 157 -16.62 15.91 -6.02
N GLY A 158 -17.25 15.89 -7.20
CA GLY A 158 -16.58 16.16 -8.46
C GLY A 158 -15.74 15.01 -9.01
N GLN A 159 -15.83 13.82 -8.40
CA GLN A 159 -15.32 12.57 -8.97
C GLN A 159 -16.50 11.66 -9.32
N ASP A 160 -16.39 10.96 -10.44
CA ASP A 160 -17.41 10.04 -10.95
C ASP A 160 -17.23 8.59 -10.47
N ARG A 161 -16.06 8.27 -9.90
CA ARG A 161 -15.72 6.94 -9.39
C ARG A 161 -15.54 6.96 -7.88
N ALA A 162 -16.04 5.92 -7.22
CA ALA A 162 -15.74 5.67 -5.82
C ALA A 162 -14.25 5.34 -5.67
N HIS A 163 -13.68 5.66 -4.51
CA HIS A 163 -12.29 5.45 -4.17
C HIS A 163 -12.16 4.49 -3.01
N ILE A 164 -11.06 3.74 -3.01
CA ILE A 164 -10.58 2.99 -1.86
C ILE A 164 -9.34 3.70 -1.31
N LEU A 165 -9.35 3.98 -0.02
CA LEU A 165 -8.26 4.58 0.73
C LEU A 165 -7.78 3.58 1.78
N ALA A 166 -6.48 3.34 1.86
CA ALA A 166 -5.87 2.58 2.93
C ALA A 166 -5.21 3.52 3.93
N PHE A 167 -5.57 3.39 5.20
CA PHE A 167 -4.96 4.13 6.29
C PHE A 167 -4.16 3.16 7.15
N SER A 168 -2.99 3.59 7.63
CA SER A 168 -2.20 2.82 8.58
C SER A 168 -1.47 3.71 9.57
N ARG A 169 -1.13 3.12 10.72
CA ARG A 169 -0.27 3.71 11.74
C ARG A 169 0.59 2.66 12.40
N LEU A 170 1.71 3.09 12.96
CA LEU A 170 2.31 2.40 14.08
C LEU A 170 1.49 2.65 15.35
N LYS A 171 1.51 1.68 16.27
CA LYS A 171 0.87 1.85 17.57
C LYS A 171 1.49 3.04 18.29
N GLY A 172 0.66 4.02 18.67
CA GLY A 172 1.07 5.27 19.30
C GLY A 172 1.21 6.45 18.33
N GLU A 173 1.15 6.22 17.02
CA GLU A 173 1.18 7.29 16.01
C GLU A 173 -0.23 7.67 15.51
N SER A 174 -0.29 8.77 14.75
CA SER A 174 -1.46 9.17 13.98
C SER A 174 -1.62 8.30 12.73
N PHE A 175 -2.86 8.09 12.30
CA PHE A 175 -3.12 7.42 11.02
C PHE A 175 -2.66 8.26 9.83
N LYS A 176 -1.95 7.61 8.92
CA LYS A 176 -1.45 8.14 7.65
C LYS A 176 -2.18 7.49 6.50
N LEU A 177 -2.32 8.20 5.37
CA LEU A 177 -2.86 7.62 4.14
C LEU A 177 -1.78 6.80 3.43
N ALA A 178 -1.88 5.48 3.44
CA ALA A 178 -0.87 4.62 2.83
C ALA A 178 -1.09 4.40 1.32
N ALA A 179 -2.35 4.43 0.86
CA ALA A 179 -2.71 4.21 -0.53
C ALA A 179 -4.07 4.84 -0.84
N LYS A 180 -4.25 5.38 -2.05
CA LYS A 180 -5.54 5.88 -2.56
C LYS A 180 -5.68 5.55 -4.03
N THR A 181 -6.81 4.96 -4.42
CA THR A 181 -7.10 4.72 -5.84
C THR A 181 -8.60 4.70 -6.13
N PRO A 182 -9.07 5.29 -7.24
CA PRO A 182 -10.42 5.11 -7.76
C PRO A 182 -10.65 3.67 -8.25
N LEU A 183 -11.85 3.17 -8.04
CA LEU A 183 -12.34 1.97 -8.73
C LEU A 183 -12.34 2.18 -10.23
N HIS A 184 -12.16 1.10 -10.99
CA HIS A 184 -12.45 1.11 -12.42
C HIS A 184 -13.96 1.20 -12.65
N TYR A 185 -14.40 1.79 -13.76
CA TYR A 185 -15.84 1.89 -14.03
C TYR A 185 -16.47 0.50 -14.11
N GLY A 186 -17.66 0.38 -13.52
CA GLY A 186 -18.39 -0.89 -13.43
C GLY A 186 -17.82 -1.90 -12.43
N GLN A 187 -16.61 -1.68 -11.89
CA GLN A 187 -16.04 -2.53 -10.85
C GLN A 187 -16.59 -2.17 -9.47
N ARG A 188 -16.53 -3.14 -8.56
CA ARG A 188 -16.97 -3.01 -7.17
C ARG A 188 -15.96 -3.67 -6.26
N ILE A 189 -15.82 -3.13 -5.05
CA ILE A 189 -15.09 -3.82 -3.98
C ILE A 189 -15.77 -5.18 -3.73
N PRO A 190 -15.03 -6.31 -3.78
CA PRO A 190 -15.61 -7.62 -3.54
C PRO A 190 -16.16 -7.71 -2.11
N ALA A 191 -17.24 -8.46 -1.94
CA ALA A 191 -17.87 -8.59 -0.63
C ALA A 191 -16.87 -9.18 0.38
N PRO A 192 -16.60 -8.52 1.51
CA PRO A 192 -15.69 -9.04 2.52
C PRO A 192 -16.28 -10.25 3.24
N LYS A 193 -15.42 -11.12 3.74
CA LYS A 193 -15.74 -12.04 4.81
C LYS A 193 -15.74 -11.24 6.11
N LEU A 194 -16.92 -11.13 6.72
CA LEU A 194 -17.13 -10.43 7.98
C LEU A 194 -17.19 -11.44 9.14
N ASP A 195 -16.68 -11.06 10.30
CA ASP A 195 -16.96 -11.76 11.55
C ASP A 195 -18.30 -11.35 12.17
N ALA A 196 -18.63 -11.94 13.32
CA ALA A 196 -19.89 -11.70 14.02
C ALA A 196 -20.09 -10.22 14.45
N ASP A 197 -19.00 -9.49 14.63
CA ASP A 197 -19.02 -8.08 15.03
C ASP A 197 -18.99 -7.12 13.82
N GLY A 198 -18.94 -7.66 12.59
CA GLY A 198 -18.89 -6.89 11.35
C GLY A 198 -17.50 -6.38 10.96
N TYR A 199 -16.43 -6.90 11.57
CA TYR A 199 -15.05 -6.62 11.16
C TYR A 199 -14.64 -7.54 10.02
N VAL A 200 -13.71 -7.08 9.19
CA VAL A 200 -13.20 -7.92 8.10
C VAL A 200 -12.15 -8.91 8.61
N THR A 201 -12.07 -10.09 8.01
CA THR A 201 -10.90 -10.95 8.24
C THR A 201 -9.74 -10.45 7.37
N ALA A 202 -8.62 -10.05 7.98
CA ALA A 202 -7.43 -9.62 7.25
C ALA A 202 -6.93 -10.73 6.32
N ALA A 203 -6.55 -10.38 5.09
CA ALA A 203 -5.92 -11.33 4.18
C ALA A 203 -4.41 -11.43 4.46
N PRO A 204 -3.76 -12.58 4.17
CA PRO A 204 -2.35 -12.78 4.43
C PRO A 204 -1.50 -11.73 3.70
N ILE A 205 -0.59 -11.08 4.42
CA ILE A 205 0.31 -10.09 3.80
C ILE A 205 1.16 -10.72 2.69
N GLY A 206 1.61 -11.97 2.87
CA GLY A 206 2.47 -12.67 1.91
C GLY A 206 1.86 -12.76 0.50
N THR A 207 0.57 -13.10 0.40
CA THR A 207 -0.14 -13.12 -0.89
C THR A 207 -0.21 -11.73 -1.51
N GLY A 208 -0.51 -10.69 -0.73
CA GLY A 208 -0.47 -9.31 -1.20
C GLY A 208 0.92 -8.89 -1.69
N THR A 209 1.98 -9.32 -0.98
CA THR A 209 3.37 -9.04 -1.34
C THR A 209 3.73 -9.70 -2.67
N THR A 210 3.32 -10.96 -2.89
CA THR A 210 3.50 -11.64 -4.19
C THR A 210 2.79 -10.89 -5.31
N ILE A 211 1.52 -10.48 -5.10
CA ILE A 211 0.77 -9.69 -6.09
C ILE A 211 1.50 -8.38 -6.41
N ALA A 212 1.98 -7.65 -5.40
CA ALA A 212 2.72 -6.41 -5.62
C ALA A 212 4.03 -6.63 -6.40
N GLN A 213 4.73 -7.73 -6.16
CA GLN A 213 5.94 -8.12 -6.90
C GLN A 213 5.64 -8.47 -8.37
N GLU A 214 4.55 -9.19 -8.64
CA GLU A 214 4.10 -9.49 -10.01
C GLU A 214 3.82 -8.20 -10.78
N TYR A 215 3.06 -7.28 -10.18
CA TYR A 215 2.79 -5.97 -10.78
C TYR A 215 4.05 -5.15 -11.00
N LYS A 216 4.96 -5.10 -10.02
CA LYS A 216 6.24 -4.41 -10.16
C LYS A 216 7.04 -4.96 -11.35
N THR A 217 7.10 -6.29 -11.47
CA THR A 217 7.82 -6.97 -12.56
C THR A 217 7.17 -6.70 -13.92
N PHE A 218 5.84 -6.77 -13.98
CA PHE A 218 5.06 -6.46 -15.17
C PHE A 218 5.33 -5.05 -15.70
N TRP A 219 5.36 -4.05 -14.82
CA TRP A 219 5.62 -2.65 -15.21
C TRP A 219 7.10 -2.39 -15.55
N ASN A 220 8.03 -3.09 -14.90
CA ASN A 220 9.47 -3.00 -15.20
C ASN A 220 9.89 -3.73 -16.48
N TYR A 221 9.01 -4.51 -17.10
CA TYR A 221 9.33 -5.27 -18.31
C TYR A 221 9.77 -4.36 -19.48
N SER A 222 9.29 -3.11 -19.52
CA SER A 222 9.60 -2.15 -20.59
C SER A 222 10.95 -1.41 -20.46
N THR A 223 11.54 -1.35 -19.26
CA THR A 223 12.87 -0.74 -19.05
C THR A 223 14.00 -1.70 -19.41
N ASN A 224 13.74 -3.01 -19.35
CA ASN A 224 14.76 -4.05 -19.60
C ASN A 224 14.75 -4.59 -21.05
N GLU A 225 13.64 -4.47 -21.78
CA GLU A 225 13.56 -4.81 -23.21
C GLU A 225 13.18 -3.58 -24.05
N LYS A 226 14.11 -3.12 -24.90
CA LYS A 226 13.84 -2.09 -25.90
C LYS A 226 12.65 -2.52 -26.77
N ALA A 227 11.57 -1.74 -26.71
CA ALA A 227 10.31 -1.90 -27.45
C ALA A 227 9.46 -3.12 -27.05
N GLY A 228 8.65 -2.94 -25.99
CA GLY A 228 7.64 -3.90 -25.57
C GLY A 228 6.72 -4.35 -26.72
N ARG A 229 6.80 -5.64 -27.07
CA ARG A 229 6.09 -6.22 -28.22
C ARG A 229 4.63 -6.64 -27.96
N SER A 230 4.11 -6.61 -26.72
CA SER A 230 2.74 -7.11 -26.48
C SER A 230 2.15 -6.88 -25.07
N GLY A 231 2.68 -5.97 -24.24
CA GLY A 231 2.19 -5.75 -22.87
C GLY A 231 0.86 -4.99 -22.77
N TYR A 232 0.09 -5.19 -21.69
CA TYR A 232 -1.03 -4.30 -21.34
C TYR A 232 -0.46 -2.96 -20.81
N ARG A 233 -1.00 -1.83 -21.26
CA ARG A 233 -0.63 -0.47 -20.84
C ARG A 233 -1.87 0.26 -20.35
N LEU A 234 -1.75 1.03 -19.28
CA LEU A 234 -2.82 1.93 -18.84
C LEU A 234 -3.00 3.03 -19.89
N ALA A 235 -4.18 3.08 -20.50
CA ALA A 235 -4.58 4.14 -21.41
C ALA A 235 -4.94 5.42 -20.62
N LYS A 236 -5.05 6.56 -21.32
CA LYS A 236 -5.38 7.89 -20.75
C LYS A 236 -6.68 7.91 -19.91
N ASP A 237 -7.51 6.90 -20.06
CA ASP A 237 -8.77 6.68 -19.34
C ASP A 237 -8.65 5.63 -18.21
N ASN A 238 -7.42 5.32 -17.77
CA ASN A 238 -7.11 4.42 -16.65
C ASN A 238 -7.46 2.94 -16.87
N TYR A 239 -7.66 2.49 -18.11
CA TYR A 239 -7.84 1.07 -18.42
C TYR A 239 -6.55 0.42 -18.93
N SER A 240 -6.23 -0.76 -18.42
CA SER A 240 -5.19 -1.63 -18.97
C SER A 240 -5.63 -2.15 -20.35
N ARG A 241 -5.00 -1.69 -21.43
CA ARG A 241 -5.27 -2.11 -22.82
C ARG A 241 -4.02 -2.73 -23.44
N ARG A 242 -4.19 -3.72 -24.33
CA ARG A 242 -3.07 -4.28 -25.13
C ARG A 242 -2.37 -3.13 -25.88
N ALA A 243 -1.06 -2.98 -25.70
CA ALA A 243 -0.30 -1.86 -26.25
C ALA A 243 -0.39 -1.80 -27.77
N PHE A 244 -0.92 -0.70 -28.31
CA PHE A 244 -0.71 -0.32 -29.71
C PHE A 244 0.55 0.55 -29.80
N ALA A 245 1.36 0.37 -30.85
CA ALA A 245 2.62 1.08 -31.06
C ALA A 245 2.50 2.62 -31.05
N ARG A 246 1.29 3.17 -31.17
CA ARG A 246 1.00 4.61 -31.21
C ARG A 246 0.42 5.20 -29.91
N VAL A 247 0.33 4.44 -28.82
CA VAL A 247 -0.06 5.01 -27.52
C VAL A 247 1.17 5.66 -26.88
N SER A 248 1.31 6.97 -27.07
CA SER A 248 2.30 7.81 -26.39
C SER A 248 1.67 8.46 -25.15
N LYS A 249 1.84 7.86 -23.98
CA LYS A 249 1.78 8.54 -22.68
C LYS A 249 2.39 7.62 -21.61
N GLY A 250 3.20 8.21 -20.73
CA GLY A 250 3.90 7.54 -19.64
C GLY A 250 5.39 7.39 -19.92
N MET A 251 6.20 8.20 -19.24
CA MET A 251 7.66 8.03 -19.16
C MET A 251 7.99 6.57 -18.83
N TYR A 252 9.02 6.01 -19.46
CA TYR A 252 9.54 4.66 -19.23
C TYR A 252 10.19 4.53 -17.84
N MET A 253 9.44 4.73 -16.77
CA MET A 253 9.96 4.64 -15.40
C MET A 253 9.43 3.37 -14.75
N GLY A 254 10.36 2.49 -14.41
CA GLY A 254 10.07 1.32 -13.60
C GLY A 254 9.76 1.70 -12.15
N TYR A 255 9.14 0.77 -11.44
CA TYR A 255 8.92 0.83 -10.01
C TYR A 255 9.97 -0.03 -9.29
N ASP A 256 10.61 0.52 -8.25
CA ASP A 256 11.66 -0.18 -7.51
C ASP A 256 11.14 -0.83 -6.23
N SER A 257 10.07 -0.27 -5.67
CA SER A 257 9.48 -0.70 -4.40
C SER A 257 7.96 -0.64 -4.40
N PHE A 258 7.35 -1.10 -3.31
CA PHE A 258 5.91 -1.01 -3.08
C PHE A 258 5.60 -0.79 -1.60
N THR A 259 4.45 -0.18 -1.32
CA THR A 259 3.92 -0.05 0.05
C THR A 259 3.42 -1.39 0.56
N ARG A 260 3.30 -1.52 1.88
CA ARG A 260 2.60 -2.66 2.49
C ARG A 260 1.24 -2.90 1.81
N PRO A 261 0.91 -4.15 1.43
CA PRO A 261 -0.42 -4.50 0.97
C PRO A 261 -1.42 -4.55 2.13
N TYR A 262 -2.54 -3.83 1.99
CA TYR A 262 -3.65 -3.82 2.95
C TYR A 262 -4.84 -4.52 2.33
N GLY A 263 -5.43 -5.50 3.01
CA GLY A 263 -6.42 -6.35 2.36
C GLY A 263 -7.19 -7.27 3.27
N PHE A 264 -8.30 -7.79 2.76
CA PHE A 264 -9.20 -8.68 3.48
C PHE A 264 -9.59 -9.90 2.65
N HIS A 265 -9.98 -10.97 3.33
CA HIS A 265 -10.59 -12.13 2.71
C HIS A 265 -11.98 -11.81 2.18
N THR A 266 -12.31 -12.29 0.99
CA THR A 266 -13.61 -12.08 0.37
C THR A 266 -14.55 -13.25 0.68
N ARG A 267 -15.86 -12.99 0.60
CA ARG A 267 -16.91 -13.97 0.95
C ARG A 267 -16.85 -15.25 0.11
N ASP A 268 -16.33 -15.15 -1.11
CA ASP A 268 -16.14 -16.27 -2.03
C ASP A 268 -14.85 -17.08 -1.79
N GLY A 269 -14.14 -16.83 -0.67
CA GLY A 269 -12.88 -17.51 -0.33
C GLY A 269 -11.64 -16.91 -1.01
N GLY A 270 -11.79 -15.76 -1.69
CA GLY A 270 -10.69 -15.01 -2.28
C GLY A 270 -10.03 -14.00 -1.35
N SER A 271 -9.36 -13.02 -1.95
CA SER A 271 -8.70 -11.92 -1.26
C SER A 271 -8.74 -10.64 -2.08
N PHE A 272 -8.79 -9.50 -1.40
CA PHE A 272 -8.68 -8.18 -1.99
C PHE A 272 -7.57 -7.40 -1.31
N TYR A 273 -6.72 -6.72 -2.08
CA TYR A 273 -5.59 -5.92 -1.60
C TYR A 273 -5.55 -4.54 -2.25
N VAL A 274 -5.07 -3.55 -1.49
CA VAL A 274 -4.71 -2.22 -1.95
C VAL A 274 -3.25 -1.95 -1.58
N PHE A 275 -2.46 -1.49 -2.55
CA PHE A 275 -1.06 -1.12 -2.38
C PHE A 275 -0.63 -0.12 -3.45
N SER A 276 0.50 0.54 -3.23
CA SER A 276 1.12 1.43 -4.21
C SER A 276 2.46 0.87 -4.66
N LEU A 277 2.74 0.90 -5.96
CA LEU A 277 4.08 0.80 -6.51
C LEU A 277 4.73 2.18 -6.51
N LEU A 278 6.01 2.22 -6.18
CA LEU A 278 6.80 3.43 -6.02
C LEU A 278 8.08 3.31 -6.85
N ASN A 279 8.43 4.37 -7.57
CA ASN A 279 9.75 4.48 -8.19
C ASN A 279 10.82 4.80 -7.13
N ASP A 280 12.03 5.17 -7.56
CA ASP A 280 13.20 5.43 -6.69
C ASP A 280 12.81 5.97 -5.30
N PRO A 281 13.08 5.22 -4.22
CA PRO A 281 12.65 5.58 -2.88
C PRO A 281 13.25 6.90 -2.36
N GLN A 282 14.36 7.38 -2.94
CA GLN A 282 14.98 8.65 -2.55
C GLN A 282 14.30 9.88 -3.17
N SER A 283 13.61 9.70 -4.29
CA SER A 283 13.07 10.80 -5.08
C SER A 283 11.74 10.41 -5.73
N ILE A 284 10.86 9.73 -5.01
CA ILE A 284 9.60 9.18 -5.54
C ILE A 284 8.86 10.27 -6.34
N THR A 285 8.86 10.13 -7.66
CA THR A 285 8.22 11.02 -8.62
C THR A 285 7.03 10.38 -9.30
N GLN A 286 6.79 9.08 -9.07
CA GLN A 286 5.65 8.37 -9.63
C GLN A 286 5.10 7.37 -8.62
N VAL A 287 3.77 7.34 -8.55
CA VAL A 287 3.05 6.39 -7.72
C VAL A 287 1.98 5.73 -8.57
N LEU A 288 1.94 4.40 -8.60
CA LEU A 288 0.81 3.65 -9.15
C LEU A 288 0.10 2.93 -8.02
N THR A 289 -1.14 3.29 -7.75
CA THR A 289 -1.92 2.64 -6.70
C THR A 289 -2.96 1.70 -7.29
N LEU A 290 -2.95 0.46 -6.81
CA LEU A 290 -3.72 -0.65 -7.35
C LEU A 290 -4.64 -1.22 -6.27
N GLY A 291 -5.83 -1.62 -6.70
CA GLY A 291 -6.74 -2.51 -5.98
C GLY A 291 -6.85 -3.82 -6.73
N ALA A 292 -6.34 -4.90 -6.15
CA ALA A 292 -6.26 -6.21 -6.77
C ALA A 292 -7.15 -7.22 -6.04
N TYR A 293 -7.93 -7.98 -6.81
CA TYR A 293 -8.80 -9.04 -6.31
C TYR A 293 -8.39 -10.38 -6.90
N VAL A 294 -8.31 -11.41 -6.05
CA VAL A 294 -8.10 -12.80 -6.44
C VAL A 294 -9.30 -13.60 -5.96
N ARG A 295 -10.05 -14.18 -6.90
CA ARG A 295 -11.22 -15.02 -6.58
C ARG A 295 -10.81 -16.30 -5.89
N GLY A 296 -11.61 -16.77 -4.94
CA GLY A 296 -11.41 -18.08 -4.30
C GLY A 296 -11.30 -19.21 -5.33
N GLY A 297 -10.28 -20.05 -5.18
CA GLY A 297 -9.97 -21.15 -6.10
C GLY A 297 -9.31 -20.73 -7.43
N SER A 298 -9.07 -19.44 -7.66
CA SER A 298 -8.38 -18.92 -8.83
C SER A 298 -6.96 -18.46 -8.51
N LYS A 299 -6.10 -18.45 -9.53
CA LYS A 299 -4.77 -17.80 -9.49
C LYS A 299 -4.74 -16.48 -10.28
N SER A 300 -5.83 -16.13 -10.95
CA SER A 300 -5.92 -14.90 -11.75
C SER A 300 -6.06 -13.69 -10.84
N ILE A 301 -5.19 -12.71 -11.06
CA ILE A 301 -5.26 -11.41 -10.40
C ILE A 301 -6.12 -10.48 -11.27
N GLN A 302 -7.18 -9.95 -10.70
CA GLN A 302 -8.05 -8.97 -11.33
C GLN A 302 -7.77 -7.58 -10.74
N GLU A 303 -7.41 -6.64 -11.59
CA GLU A 303 -7.37 -5.22 -11.22
C GLU A 303 -8.80 -4.68 -11.16
N ILE A 304 -9.21 -4.17 -9.99
CA ILE A 304 -10.54 -3.55 -9.80
C ILE A 304 -10.44 -2.05 -9.53
N ALA A 305 -9.26 -1.56 -9.19
CA ALA A 305 -8.96 -0.16 -8.96
C ALA A 305 -7.52 0.13 -9.41
N GLY A 306 -7.28 1.31 -9.95
CA GLY A 306 -5.98 1.65 -10.54
C GLY A 306 -5.92 3.12 -10.90
N ASP A 307 -4.86 3.79 -10.48
CA ASP A 307 -4.56 5.16 -10.93
C ASP A 307 -3.07 5.46 -10.81
N TRP A 308 -2.59 6.25 -11.76
CA TRP A 308 -1.20 6.65 -11.89
C TRP A 308 -1.07 8.14 -11.57
N TYR A 309 -0.15 8.44 -10.67
CA TYR A 309 0.18 9.78 -10.23
C TYR A 309 1.60 10.07 -10.69
N ALA A 310 1.77 11.10 -11.53
CA ALA A 310 3.04 11.56 -12.10
C ALA A 310 2.96 13.03 -12.49
#